data_AF-A0A7X7AB84-F1
#
_entry.id   AF-A0A7X7AB84-F1
#
_cell.length_a   1.000
_cell.length_b   1.000
_cell.length_c   1.000
_cell.angle_alpha   90.00
_cell.angle_beta   90.00
_cell.angle_gamma   90.00
#
_symmetry.space_group_name_H-M   'P 1'
#
loop_
_entity.id
_entity.type
_entity.pdbx_description
1 polymer ?
#
loop_
_entity_poly.entity_id
_entity_poly.type
_entity_poly.pdbx_seq_one_letter_code
_entity_poly.pdbx_strand_id
1 'polypeptide(L)'
;FFIHSNYIDPVSRQSRYISSASRLTLVNVELIGLKMDLPIGFIIAILVAVVLKYFMDKSRLGFEIKAVGSNPKGASYAGINVGKTMVLTMVLSGAFAGLAGVTYYLGYFASIQPRVLPAMGFNAIAVSLLGNLNPYGIIASSFIISIIDKGSTYMSSIAGVRQEIASVITGLILLFSATTAYIQQKIRRGKDRQENIPGKEIEK
;
A
#
# COMPACT_ATOMS: atom_id res chain seq x y z
N PHE A 1 -24.32 0.43 12.33
CA PHE A 1 -25.42 0.14 13.27
C PHE A 1 -25.16 -1.12 14.09
N PHE A 2 -24.94 -2.29 13.47
CA PHE A 2 -24.66 -3.56 14.19
C PHE A 2 -23.42 -3.56 15.10
N ILE A 3 -22.33 -2.91 14.72
CA ILE A 3 -21.11 -2.80 15.54
C ILE A 3 -21.37 -1.99 16.82
N HIS A 4 -22.24 -0.97 16.75
CA HIS A 4 -22.53 -0.07 17.86
C HIS A 4 -23.39 -0.69 18.95
N SER A 5 -24.23 -1.67 18.60
CA SER A 5 -25.18 -2.28 19.54
C SER A 5 -24.61 -3.44 20.35
N ASN A 6 -23.57 -4.13 19.86
CA ASN A 6 -23.10 -5.39 20.47
C ASN A 6 -21.60 -5.44 20.80
N TYR A 7 -20.76 -4.59 20.22
CA TYR A 7 -19.29 -4.75 20.30
C TYR A 7 -18.55 -3.59 20.95
N ILE A 8 -19.23 -2.51 21.33
CA ILE A 8 -18.62 -1.34 21.95
C ILE A 8 -18.83 -1.41 23.45
N ASP A 9 -17.75 -1.40 24.22
CA ASP A 9 -17.82 -1.19 25.66
C ASP A 9 -18.20 0.28 25.93
N PRO A 10 -19.31 0.56 26.64
CA PRO A 10 -19.82 1.92 26.83
C PRO A 10 -18.88 2.82 27.65
N VAL A 11 -17.91 2.23 28.38
CA VAL A 11 -16.94 2.96 29.22
C VAL A 11 -15.67 3.33 28.45
N SER A 12 -15.10 2.42 27.66
CA SER A 12 -13.82 2.65 26.98
C SER A 12 -13.96 3.24 25.58
N ARG A 13 -15.18 3.23 24.98
CA ARG A 13 -15.39 3.45 23.53
C ARG A 13 -14.52 2.52 22.66
N GLN A 14 -13.97 1.48 23.31
CA GLN A 14 -13.33 0.24 22.91
C GLN A 14 -14.16 -0.71 22.06
N SER A 15 -13.64 -1.40 21.05
CA SER A 15 -14.13 -2.77 20.86
C SER A 15 -13.67 -3.65 22.02
N ARG A 16 -14.36 -4.75 22.31
CA ARG A 16 -13.86 -5.78 23.25
C ARG A 16 -12.42 -6.18 22.88
N TYR A 17 -11.58 -6.34 23.89
CA TYR A 17 -10.20 -6.79 23.71
C TYR A 17 -10.17 -8.18 23.05
N ILE A 18 -9.32 -8.32 22.05
CA ILE A 18 -9.15 -9.58 21.33
C ILE A 18 -8.38 -10.58 22.22
N SER A 19 -8.91 -11.80 22.34
CA SER A 19 -8.33 -12.89 23.14
C SER A 19 -6.89 -13.19 22.74
N SER A 20 -6.02 -13.48 23.72
CA SER A 20 -4.59 -13.75 23.53
C SER A 20 -4.28 -14.87 22.53
N ALA A 21 -5.19 -15.84 22.37
CA ALA A 21 -5.04 -16.95 21.41
C ALA A 21 -5.27 -16.55 19.95
N SER A 22 -5.93 -15.42 19.70
CA SER A 22 -6.24 -14.94 18.36
C SER A 22 -5.24 -13.91 17.85
N ARG A 23 -4.33 -13.42 18.70
CA ARG A 23 -3.41 -12.32 18.35
C ARG A 23 -2.41 -12.79 17.30
N LEU A 24 -2.30 -12.04 16.20
CA LEU A 24 -1.31 -12.27 15.14
C LEU A 24 0.06 -11.66 15.51
N THR A 25 0.43 -11.76 16.79
CA THR A 25 1.72 -11.32 17.33
C THR A 25 2.43 -12.53 17.92
N LEU A 26 3.64 -12.80 17.45
CA LEU A 26 4.54 -13.67 18.19
C LEU A 26 5.05 -12.85 19.39
N VAL A 27 4.48 -13.13 20.55
CA VAL A 27 4.97 -12.63 21.83
C VAL A 27 6.20 -13.45 22.20
N ASN A 28 7.30 -12.80 22.61
CA ASN A 28 8.60 -13.42 22.95
C ASN A 28 9.35 -14.11 21.78
N VAL A 29 9.87 -13.35 20.82
CA VAL A 29 10.99 -13.82 19.99
C VAL A 29 12.26 -13.10 20.44
N GLU A 30 13.15 -13.82 21.11
CA GLU A 30 14.48 -13.32 21.45
C GLU A 30 15.35 -13.31 20.19
N LEU A 31 15.40 -12.17 19.51
CA LEU A 31 16.38 -11.93 18.46
C LEU A 31 17.39 -10.90 19.00
N ILE A 32 18.62 -11.37 19.27
CA ILE A 32 19.76 -10.54 19.70
C ILE A 32 19.55 -9.90 21.10
N GLY A 33 19.00 -10.66 22.06
CA GLY A 33 18.93 -10.23 23.47
C GLY A 33 17.97 -9.07 23.79
N LEU A 34 17.13 -8.66 22.83
CA LEU A 34 16.07 -7.68 23.02
C LEU A 34 14.71 -8.35 22.83
N LYS A 35 13.83 -8.24 23.83
CA LYS A 35 12.45 -8.72 23.74
C LYS A 35 11.68 -7.83 22.78
N MET A 36 11.39 -8.35 21.58
CA MET A 36 10.59 -7.66 20.58
C MET A 36 9.33 -8.48 20.32
N ASP A 37 8.17 -7.84 20.45
CA ASP A 37 6.90 -8.40 19.97
C ASP A 37 6.87 -8.22 18.45
N LEU A 38 7.12 -9.29 17.70
CA LEU A 38 7.05 -9.24 16.25
C LEU A 38 5.61 -9.55 15.81
N PRO A 39 4.89 -8.59 15.20
CA PRO A 39 3.63 -8.92 14.55
C PRO A 39 3.92 -9.91 13.43
N ILE A 40 3.27 -11.08 13.45
CA ILE A 40 3.30 -12.09 12.38
C ILE A 40 2.92 -11.44 11.03
N GLY A 41 2.19 -10.33 11.10
CA GLY A 41 1.89 -9.45 9.98
C GLY A 41 3.09 -8.99 9.16
N PHE A 42 4.28 -8.84 9.74
CA PHE A 42 5.48 -8.47 8.98
C PHE A 42 5.93 -9.61 8.04
N ILE A 43 5.93 -10.85 8.55
CA ILE A 43 6.27 -12.04 7.76
C ILE A 43 5.23 -12.26 6.66
N ILE A 44 3.94 -12.12 7.00
CA ILE A 44 2.85 -12.21 6.04
C ILE A 44 2.98 -11.13 4.96
N ALA A 45 3.31 -9.89 5.33
CA ALA A 45 3.48 -8.80 4.37
C ALA A 45 4.60 -9.07 3.36
N ILE A 46 5.75 -9.58 3.83
CA ILE A 46 6.87 -9.96 2.94
C ILE A 46 6.44 -11.10 2.01
N LEU A 47 5.82 -12.14 2.55
CA LEU A 47 5.35 -13.29 1.77
C LEU A 47 4.36 -12.84 0.69
N VAL A 48 3.37 -12.02 1.05
CA VAL A 48 2.39 -11.46 0.12
C VAL A 48 3.06 -10.60 -0.96
N ALA A 49 4.05 -9.78 -0.61
CA ALA A 49 4.76 -8.96 -1.59
C ALA A 49 5.53 -9.82 -2.62
N VAL A 50 6.19 -10.89 -2.17
CA VAL A 50 6.90 -11.83 -3.05
C VAL A 50 5.92 -12.59 -3.94
N VAL A 51 4.83 -13.11 -3.37
CA VAL A 51 3.78 -13.82 -4.11
C VAL A 51 3.14 -12.90 -5.14
N LEU A 52 2.81 -11.66 -4.79
CA LEU A 52 2.25 -10.67 -5.71
C LEU A 52 3.21 -10.38 -6.85
N LYS A 53 4.51 -10.19 -6.58
CA LYS A 53 5.49 -9.94 -7.62
C LYS A 53 5.57 -11.11 -8.61
N TYR A 54 5.68 -12.33 -8.07
CA TYR A 54 5.71 -13.54 -8.89
C TYR A 54 4.42 -13.72 -9.70
N PHE A 55 3.26 -13.51 -9.07
CA PHE A 55 1.97 -13.56 -9.73
C PHE A 55 1.86 -12.54 -10.85
N MET A 56 2.31 -11.30 -10.62
CA MET A 56 2.18 -10.22 -11.60
C MET A 56 3.15 -10.37 -12.78
N ASP A 57 4.27 -11.06 -12.60
CA ASP A 57 5.28 -11.25 -13.65
C ASP A 57 5.15 -12.58 -14.39
N LYS A 58 4.67 -13.64 -13.74
CA LYS A 58 4.63 -15.00 -14.32
C LYS A 58 3.22 -15.53 -14.64
N SER A 59 2.15 -14.89 -14.13
CA SER A 59 0.78 -15.35 -14.40
C SER A 59 0.14 -14.68 -15.61
N ARG A 60 -0.75 -15.40 -16.30
CA ARG A 60 -1.57 -14.87 -17.40
C ARG A 60 -2.48 -13.73 -16.95
N LEU A 61 -3.07 -13.87 -15.75
CA LEU A 61 -3.92 -12.85 -15.16
C LEU A 61 -3.14 -11.55 -14.89
N GLY A 62 -1.89 -11.64 -14.42
CA GLY A 62 -1.03 -10.47 -14.23
C GLY A 62 -0.77 -9.71 -15.54
N PHE A 63 -0.58 -10.43 -16.65
CA PHE A 63 -0.42 -9.83 -17.97
C PHE A 63 -1.71 -9.16 -18.45
N GLU A 64 -2.86 -9.83 -18.32
CA GLU A 64 -4.16 -9.25 -18.68
C GLU A 64 -4.45 -7.97 -17.89
N ILE A 65 -4.16 -7.95 -16.58
CA ILE A 65 -4.33 -6.76 -15.73
C ILE A 65 -3.44 -5.61 -16.21
N LYS A 66 -2.17 -5.86 -16.52
CA LYS A 66 -1.24 -4.84 -17.04
C LYS A 66 -1.69 -4.30 -18.41
N ALA A 67 -2.17 -5.18 -19.29
CA ALA A 67 -2.66 -4.82 -20.61
C ALA A 67 -3.92 -3.95 -20.54
N VAL A 68 -4.92 -4.37 -19.74
CA VAL A 68 -6.16 -3.63 -19.51
C VAL A 68 -5.89 -2.27 -18.85
N GLY A 69 -4.96 -2.21 -17.89
CA GLY A 69 -4.58 -0.97 -17.22
C GLY A 69 -3.86 0.04 -18.13
N SER A 70 -3.17 -0.44 -19.18
CA SER A 70 -2.46 0.43 -20.13
C SER A 70 -3.37 0.96 -21.22
N ASN A 71 -4.17 0.09 -21.85
CA ASN A 71 -5.16 0.48 -22.84
C ASN A 71 -6.32 -0.53 -22.91
N PRO A 72 -7.49 -0.23 -22.30
CA PRO A 72 -8.61 -1.17 -22.28
C PRO A 72 -9.17 -1.44 -23.68
N LYS A 73 -9.16 -0.44 -24.58
CA LYS A 73 -9.62 -0.63 -25.97
C LYS A 73 -8.68 -1.59 -26.72
N GLY A 74 -7.37 -1.42 -26.56
CA GLY A 74 -6.36 -2.29 -27.16
C GLY A 74 -6.42 -3.73 -26.62
N ALA A 75 -6.68 -3.90 -25.32
CA ALA A 75 -6.84 -5.21 -24.70
C ALA A 75 -8.06 -5.96 -25.25
N SER A 76 -9.19 -5.28 -25.48
CA SER A 76 -10.36 -5.89 -26.12
C SER A 76 -10.07 -6.40 -27.53
N TYR A 77 -9.29 -5.66 -28.32
CA TYR A 77 -8.87 -6.10 -29.67
C TYR A 77 -7.95 -7.33 -29.63
N ALA A 78 -7.16 -7.48 -28.56
CA ALA A 78 -6.30 -8.65 -28.34
C ALA A 78 -7.07 -9.88 -27.80
N GLY A 79 -8.41 -9.82 -27.71
CA GLY A 79 -9.24 -10.92 -27.22
C GLY A 79 -9.35 -11.04 -25.70
N ILE A 80 -8.85 -10.06 -24.94
CA ILE A 80 -8.95 -10.05 -23.47
C ILE A 80 -10.32 -9.54 -23.05
N ASN A 81 -11.00 -10.26 -22.15
CA ASN A 81 -12.28 -9.81 -21.60
C ASN A 81 -12.08 -8.75 -20.51
N VAL A 82 -12.05 -7.48 -20.91
CA VAL A 82 -11.84 -6.32 -20.03
C VAL A 82 -12.78 -6.33 -18.81
N GLY A 83 -14.07 -6.67 -19.01
CA GLY A 83 -15.06 -6.67 -17.93
C GLY A 83 -14.74 -7.70 -16.85
N LYS A 84 -14.41 -8.93 -17.24
CA LYS A 84 -14.03 -10.00 -16.30
C LYS A 84 -12.73 -9.68 -15.58
N THR A 85 -11.71 -9.22 -16.30
CA THR A 85 -10.42 -8.87 -15.71
C THR A 85 -10.54 -7.71 -14.71
N MET A 86 -11.40 -6.72 -14.98
CA MET A 86 -11.65 -5.61 -14.07
C MET A 86 -12.31 -6.05 -12.76
N VAL A 87 -13.37 -6.87 -12.84
CA VAL A 87 -14.05 -7.41 -11.64
C VAL A 87 -13.10 -8.27 -10.82
N LEU A 88 -12.34 -9.15 -11.46
CA LEU A 88 -11.36 -10.00 -10.78
C LEU A 88 -10.30 -9.16 -10.05
N THR A 89 -9.83 -8.08 -10.67
CA THR A 89 -8.85 -7.17 -10.06
C THR A 89 -9.42 -6.47 -8.83
N MET A 90 -10.68 -6.01 -8.89
CA MET A 90 -11.38 -5.42 -7.74
C MET A 90 -11.54 -6.41 -6.59
N VAL A 91 -11.92 -7.66 -6.88
CA VAL A 91 -12.07 -8.71 -5.86
C VAL A 91 -10.72 -9.02 -5.20
N LEU A 92 -9.65 -9.15 -5.99
CA LEU A 92 -8.29 -9.38 -5.47
C LEU A 92 -7.83 -8.21 -4.59
N SER A 93 -8.03 -6.97 -5.04
CA SER A 93 -7.68 -5.78 -4.24
C SER A 93 -8.45 -5.74 -2.91
N GLY A 94 -9.74 -6.04 -2.93
CA GLY A 94 -10.56 -6.13 -1.73
C GLY A 94 -10.08 -7.22 -0.77
N ALA A 95 -9.70 -8.39 -1.28
CA ALA A 95 -9.15 -9.48 -0.47
C ALA A 95 -7.84 -9.07 0.22
N PHE A 96 -6.92 -8.40 -0.49
CA PHE A 96 -5.67 -7.91 0.10
C PHE A 96 -5.90 -6.78 1.11
N ALA A 97 -6.84 -5.86 0.85
CA ALA A 97 -7.21 -4.80 1.79
C ALA A 97 -7.82 -5.39 3.09
N GLY A 98 -8.66 -6.42 2.95
CA GLY A 98 -9.21 -7.17 4.10
C GLY A 98 -8.12 -7.88 4.90
N LEU A 99 -7.20 -8.59 4.23
CA LEU A 99 -6.06 -9.24 4.87
C LEU A 99 -5.19 -8.25 5.65
N ALA A 100 -4.91 -7.08 5.06
CA ALA A 100 -4.15 -6.01 5.70
C ALA A 100 -4.86 -5.47 6.96
N GLY A 101 -6.17 -5.23 6.86
CA GLY A 101 -6.98 -4.78 8.00
C GLY A 101 -7.04 -5.78 9.16
N VAL A 102 -7.26 -7.06 8.84
CA VAL A 102 -7.25 -8.15 9.85
C VAL A 102 -5.89 -8.21 10.53
N THR A 103 -4.81 -8.21 9.75
CA THR A 103 -3.45 -8.27 10.28
C THR A 103 -3.12 -7.07 11.17
N TYR A 104 -3.63 -5.88 10.84
CA TYR A 104 -3.38 -4.65 11.58
C TYR A 104 -4.06 -4.64 12.96
N TYR A 105 -5.35 -5.00 13.03
CA TYR A 105 -6.09 -5.02 14.29
C TYR A 105 -5.85 -6.31 15.09
N LEU A 106 -5.59 -7.43 14.43
CA LEU A 106 -5.29 -8.67 15.14
C LEU A 106 -3.85 -8.74 15.63
N GLY A 107 -2.94 -8.02 14.97
CA GLY A 107 -1.53 -7.91 15.33
C GLY A 107 -1.24 -6.69 16.22
N TYR A 108 -1.35 -5.49 15.64
CA TYR A 108 -0.84 -4.27 16.27
C TYR A 108 -1.83 -3.63 17.25
N PHE A 109 -3.09 -3.48 16.87
CA PHE A 109 -4.14 -2.86 17.71
C PHE A 109 -5.14 -3.89 18.23
N ALA A 110 -4.91 -4.45 19.42
CA ALA A 110 -5.78 -5.47 20.04
C ALA A 110 -7.23 -5.00 20.36
N SER A 111 -7.57 -3.77 19.99
CA SER A 111 -8.91 -3.19 20.02
C SER A 111 -9.10 -2.22 18.84
N ILE A 112 -10.33 -2.13 18.34
CA ILE A 112 -10.73 -1.19 17.29
C ILE A 112 -11.42 0.00 17.94
N GLN A 113 -10.98 1.23 17.63
CA GLN A 113 -11.76 2.44 17.94
C GLN A 113 -12.79 2.70 16.85
N PRO A 114 -14.09 2.53 17.15
CA PRO A 114 -15.14 2.93 16.23
C PRO A 114 -15.04 4.44 15.98
N ARG A 115 -15.25 4.87 14.72
CA ARG A 115 -15.27 6.28 14.27
C ARG A 115 -13.90 6.95 14.05
N VAL A 116 -12.79 6.25 14.26
CA VAL A 116 -11.46 6.77 13.87
C VAL A 116 -11.11 6.22 12.50
N LEU A 117 -10.88 7.11 11.53
CA LEU A 117 -10.32 6.74 10.23
C LEU A 117 -8.81 6.48 10.40
N PRO A 118 -8.30 5.30 10.03
CA PRO A 118 -6.88 5.03 10.08
C PRO A 118 -6.13 5.88 9.05
N ALA A 119 -5.17 6.70 9.50
CA ALA A 119 -4.29 7.48 8.61
C ALA A 119 -3.41 6.58 7.71
N MET A 120 -3.23 5.31 8.10
CA MET A 120 -2.45 4.32 7.36
C MET A 120 -2.96 4.09 5.92
N GLY A 121 -4.27 4.21 5.67
CA GLY A 121 -4.82 4.09 4.32
C GLY A 121 -4.35 5.20 3.38
N PHE A 122 -4.27 6.44 3.89
CA PHE A 122 -3.76 7.58 3.13
C PHE A 122 -2.24 7.49 2.93
N ASN A 123 -1.51 7.08 3.98
CA ASN A 123 -0.06 6.87 3.88
C ASN A 123 0.29 5.76 2.88
N ALA A 124 -0.54 4.72 2.75
CA ALA A 124 -0.34 3.65 1.77
C ALA A 124 -0.39 4.17 0.32
N ILE A 125 -1.21 5.18 0.02
CA ILE A 125 -1.24 5.83 -1.30
C ILE A 125 0.11 6.49 -1.57
N ALA A 126 0.64 7.26 -0.61
CA ALA A 126 1.95 7.88 -0.73
C ALA A 126 3.07 6.86 -0.97
N VAL A 127 3.08 5.78 -0.19
CA VAL A 127 4.05 4.68 -0.31
C VAL A 127 3.96 4.00 -1.69
N SER A 128 2.75 3.81 -2.21
CA SER A 128 2.53 3.15 -3.51
C SER A 128 3.06 3.97 -4.69
N LEU A 129 2.88 5.30 -4.63
CA LEU A 129 3.37 6.24 -5.62
C LEU A 129 4.89 6.37 -5.54
N LEU A 130 5.44 6.49 -4.33
CA LEU A 130 6.89 6.58 -4.12
C LEU A 130 7.60 5.31 -4.60
N GLY A 131 6.98 4.14 -4.40
CA GLY A 131 7.47 2.85 -4.87
C GLY A 131 7.25 2.57 -6.37
N ASN A 132 6.74 3.54 -7.14
CA ASN A 132 6.45 3.43 -8.57
C ASN A 132 5.62 2.18 -8.94
N LEU A 133 4.61 1.85 -8.12
CA LEU A 133 3.74 0.67 -8.29
C LEU A 133 4.48 -0.69 -8.35
N ASN A 134 5.74 -0.75 -7.93
CA ASN A 134 6.54 -1.97 -7.90
C ASN A 134 6.58 -2.53 -6.47
N PRO A 135 6.23 -3.81 -6.23
CA PRO A 135 6.25 -4.41 -4.89
C PRO A 135 7.55 -4.20 -4.10
N TYR A 136 8.73 -4.27 -4.73
CA TYR A 136 10.00 -4.03 -4.05
C TYR A 136 10.19 -2.56 -3.65
N GLY A 137 9.80 -1.63 -4.52
CA GLY A 137 9.83 -0.19 -4.26
C GLY A 137 8.86 0.22 -3.15
N ILE A 138 7.72 -0.46 -3.07
CA ILE A 138 6.72 -0.28 -2.01
C ILE A 138 7.30 -0.68 -0.65
N ILE A 139 8.03 -1.79 -0.56
CA ILE A 139 8.69 -2.20 0.70
C ILE A 139 9.67 -1.11 1.15
N ALA A 140 10.60 -0.68 0.30
CA ALA A 140 11.57 0.36 0.66
C ALA A 140 10.90 1.70 1.05
N SER A 141 9.88 2.10 0.30
CA SER A 141 9.11 3.32 0.57
C SER A 141 8.34 3.24 1.89
N SER A 142 7.79 2.07 2.21
CA SER A 142 7.05 1.84 3.45
C SER A 142 7.93 2.00 4.69
N PHE A 143 9.20 1.60 4.60
CA PHE A 143 10.18 1.82 5.67
C PHE A 143 10.42 3.31 5.91
N ILE A 144 10.66 4.09 4.84
CA ILE A 144 10.90 5.53 4.95
C ILE A 144 9.71 6.24 5.59
N ILE A 145 8.49 5.98 5.10
CA ILE A 145 7.27 6.60 5.63
C ILE A 145 7.01 6.15 7.08
N SER A 146 7.26 4.87 7.41
CA SER A 146 7.09 4.37 8.78
C SER A 146 8.09 5.00 9.76
N ILE A 147 9.34 5.21 9.33
CA ILE A 147 10.37 5.89 10.15
C ILE A 147 9.95 7.33 10.44
N ILE A 148 9.42 8.04 9.46
CA ILE A 148 8.94 9.43 9.65
C ILE A 148 7.72 9.47 10.58
N ASP A 149 6.75 8.57 10.37
CA ASP A 149 5.52 8.51 11.16
C ASP A 149 5.81 8.16 12.63
N LYS A 150 6.58 7.09 12.87
CA LYS A 150 6.98 6.71 14.23
C LYS A 150 7.96 7.70 14.84
N GLY A 151 8.95 8.17 14.09
CA GLY A 151 9.92 9.17 14.53
C GLY A 151 9.25 10.46 14.97
N SER A 152 8.24 10.94 14.24
CA SER A 152 7.47 12.11 14.65
C SER A 152 6.67 11.87 15.92
N THR A 153 6.07 10.68 16.09
CA THR A 153 5.35 10.31 17.32
C THR A 153 6.28 10.31 18.54
N TYR A 154 7.51 9.80 18.40
CA TYR A 154 8.53 9.87 19.44
C TYR A 154 8.95 11.31 19.74
N MET A 155 9.20 12.13 18.71
CA MET A 155 9.55 13.55 18.87
C MET A 155 8.42 14.38 19.48
N SER A 156 7.17 14.06 19.15
CA SER A 156 5.99 14.69 19.77
C SER A 156 5.91 14.39 21.26
N SER A 157 6.28 13.17 21.65
CA SER A 157 6.23 12.74 23.05
C SER A 157 7.36 13.35 23.90
N ILE A 158 8.54 13.60 23.32
CA ILE A 158 9.73 14.07 24.05
C ILE A 158 9.94 15.58 23.94
N ALA A 159 9.82 16.13 22.73
CA ALA A 159 10.19 17.52 22.42
C ALA A 159 8.97 18.44 22.21
N GLY A 160 7.74 17.95 22.44
CA GLY A 160 6.50 18.72 22.29
C GLY A 160 6.22 19.15 20.84
N VAL A 161 6.90 18.56 19.86
CA VAL A 161 6.73 18.89 18.44
C VAL A 161 5.40 18.32 17.95
N ARG A 162 4.63 19.15 17.25
CA ARG A 162 3.33 18.77 16.69
C ARG A 162 3.46 17.68 15.60
N GLN A 163 2.68 16.60 15.72
CA GLN A 163 2.67 15.43 14.80
C GLN A 163 2.30 15.81 13.35
N GLU A 164 1.67 16.97 13.19
CA GLU A 164 1.30 17.59 11.92
C GLU A 164 2.53 17.81 11.00
N ILE A 165 3.73 17.99 11.56
CA ILE A 165 4.96 18.15 10.77
C ILE A 165 5.25 16.90 9.92
N ALA A 166 5.04 15.69 10.47
CA ALA A 166 5.21 14.46 9.68
C ALA A 166 4.19 14.32 8.56
N SER A 167 2.96 14.78 8.79
CA SER A 167 1.92 14.78 7.75
C SER A 167 2.31 15.73 6.61
N VAL A 168 2.85 16.91 6.92
CA VAL A 168 3.37 17.86 5.91
C VAL A 168 4.54 17.26 5.13
N ILE A 169 5.50 16.62 5.81
CA ILE A 169 6.66 15.98 5.15
C ILE A 169 6.18 14.87 4.21
N THR A 170 5.25 14.02 4.66
CA THR A 170 4.69 12.94 3.84
C THR A 170 3.93 13.49 2.62
N GLY A 171 3.20 14.60 2.81
CA GLY A 171 2.54 15.32 1.72
C GLY A 171 3.53 15.89 0.69
N LEU A 172 4.64 16.48 1.15
CA LEU A 172 5.71 16.98 0.27
C LEU A 172 6.37 15.84 -0.50
N ILE A 173 6.67 14.71 0.15
CA ILE A 173 7.22 13.51 -0.51
C ILE A 173 6.27 13.01 -1.60
N LEU A 174 4.98 12.94 -1.31
CA LEU A 174 3.96 12.55 -2.29
C LEU A 174 3.92 13.54 -3.47
N LEU A 175 3.98 14.83 -3.21
CA LEU A 175 3.97 15.87 -4.25
C LEU A 175 5.21 15.78 -5.15
N PHE A 176 6.40 15.59 -4.57
CA PHE A 176 7.63 15.37 -5.35
C PHE A 176 7.56 14.07 -6.15
N SER A 177 7.13 12.97 -5.55
CA SER A 177 6.99 11.68 -6.23
C SER A 177 6.03 11.76 -7.43
N ALA A 178 4.85 12.37 -7.23
CA ALA A 178 3.88 12.57 -8.29
C ALA A 178 4.42 13.47 -9.41
N THR A 179 5.16 14.52 -9.05
CA THR A 179 5.79 15.43 -10.01
C THR A 179 6.85 14.71 -10.85
N THR A 180 7.70 13.89 -10.23
CA THR A 180 8.69 13.07 -10.95
C THR A 180 8.02 12.11 -11.93
N ALA A 181 6.96 11.41 -11.51
CA ALA A 181 6.21 10.52 -12.39
C ALA A 181 5.58 11.26 -13.58
N TYR A 182 5.01 12.44 -13.33
CA TYR A 182 4.45 13.30 -14.38
C TYR A 182 5.51 13.80 -15.37
N ILE A 183 6.67 14.22 -14.87
CA ILE A 183 7.79 14.66 -15.71
C ILE A 183 8.27 13.53 -16.62
N GLN A 184 8.44 12.31 -16.08
CA GLN A 184 8.82 11.14 -16.88
C GLN A 184 7.79 10.85 -17.97
N GLN A 185 6.50 10.94 -17.65
CA GLN A 185 5.43 10.74 -18.64
C GLN A 185 5.46 11.81 -19.74
N LYS A 186 5.69 13.08 -19.38
CA LYS A 186 5.78 14.19 -20.32
C LYS A 186 7.01 14.07 -21.23
N ILE A 187 8.16 13.69 -20.68
CA ILE A 187 9.39 13.43 -21.46
C ILE A 187 9.15 12.28 -22.45
N ARG A 188 8.51 11.19 -22.00
CA ARG A 188 8.21 10.05 -22.88
C ARG A 188 7.31 10.45 -24.04
N ARG A 189 6.22 11.19 -23.77
CA ARG A 189 5.35 11.75 -24.81
C ARG A 189 6.07 12.70 -25.78
N GLY A 190 7.04 13.47 -25.28
CA GLY A 190 7.87 14.34 -26.11
C GLY A 190 8.79 13.55 -27.06
N LYS A 191 9.34 12.43 -26.58
CA LYS A 191 10.19 11.53 -27.36
C LYS A 191 9.39 10.79 -28.45
N ASP A 192 8.21 10.26 -28.09
CA ASP A 192 7.30 9.58 -29.02
C ASP A 192 6.83 10.52 -30.17
N ARG A 193 6.72 11.83 -29.90
CA ARG A 193 6.34 12.84 -30.90
C ARG A 193 7.48 13.24 -31.84
N GLN A 194 8.74 13.13 -31.42
CA GLN A 194 9.91 13.37 -32.27
C GLN A 194 10.23 12.18 -33.18
N GLU A 195 9.93 10.95 -32.74
CA GLU A 195 10.13 9.72 -33.52
C GLU A 195 9.11 9.57 -34.66
N ASN A 196 7.90 10.13 -34.49
CA ASN A 196 6.82 10.08 -35.48
C ASN A 196 6.79 11.28 -36.47
N ILE A 197 7.93 11.93 -36.71
CA ILE A 197 8.06 12.97 -37.74
C ILE A 197 8.37 12.27 -39.07
N PRO A 198 7.51 12.38 -40.11
CA PRO A 198 7.54 11.58 -41.34
C PRO A 198 8.67 11.95 -42.34
N GLY A 199 9.87 12.29 -41.84
CA GLY A 199 10.99 12.76 -42.68
C GLY A 199 12.31 11.99 -42.53
N LYS A 200 12.38 10.93 -41.72
CA LYS A 200 13.65 10.21 -41.45
C LYS A 200 13.83 8.87 -42.17
N GLU A 201 12.85 8.43 -42.95
CA GLU A 201 12.94 7.19 -43.76
C GLU A 201 13.49 7.41 -45.18
N ILE A 202 13.70 8.66 -45.63
CA ILE A 202 14.16 8.96 -47.00
C ILE A 202 15.70 9.06 -47.09
N GLU A 203 16.42 8.89 -45.99
CA GLU A 203 17.89 9.01 -45.96
C GLU A 203 18.52 7.73 -45.38
N LYS A 204 18.35 6.62 -46.10
CA LYS A 204 19.24 5.45 -46.03
C LYS A 204 19.50 4.92 -47.43
#